data_AF-A0A6N7FVR0-F1
#
_entry.id   AF-A0A6N7FVR0-F1
#
_cell.length_a   1.000
_cell.length_b   1.000
_cell.length_c   1.000
_cell.angle_alpha   90.00
_cell.angle_beta   90.00
_cell.angle_gamma   90.00
#
_symmetry.space_group_name_H-M   'P 1'
#
loop_
_entity.id
_entity.type
_entity.pdbx_description
1 polymer ?
#
loop_
_entity_poly.entity_id
_entity_poly.type
_entity_poly.pdbx_seq_one_letter_code
_entity_poly.pdbx_strand_id
1 'polypeptide(L)'
;MALGVEGVRVGCWTHPEFPTGVTVVLPPAKAVGASAVRGGAPGSREVDALSPRGSVQECHGIVLTGGSAFGLATADGVVSWCEGEGL
;
A
#
# COMPACT_ATOMS: atom_id res chain seq x y z
N MET A 1 -18.68 -4.66 0.79
CA MET A 1 -17.38 -3.98 0.93
C MET A 1 -16.51 -4.79 1.88
N ALA A 2 -15.25 -5.07 1.51
CA ALA A 2 -14.40 -6.04 2.23
C ALA A 2 -13.98 -5.58 3.63
N LEU A 3 -13.90 -4.26 3.87
CA LEU A 3 -13.44 -3.68 5.15
C LEU A 3 -14.53 -2.91 5.90
N GLY A 4 -15.78 -2.90 5.42
CA GLY A 4 -16.86 -2.14 6.04
C GLY A 4 -16.73 -0.61 5.94
N VAL A 5 -15.74 -0.11 5.20
CA VAL A 5 -15.51 1.32 4.94
C VAL A 5 -15.92 1.65 3.51
N GLU A 6 -16.72 2.72 3.33
CA GLU A 6 -17.22 3.14 2.04
C GLU A 6 -16.15 3.61 1.06
N GLY A 7 -16.28 3.21 -0.21
CA GLY A 7 -15.35 3.57 -1.28
C GLY A 7 -14.01 2.84 -1.23
N VAL A 8 -13.70 2.09 -0.17
CA VAL A 8 -12.45 1.32 -0.08
C VAL A 8 -12.53 0.07 -0.93
N ARG A 9 -11.57 -0.08 -1.84
CA ARG A 9 -11.36 -1.27 -2.67
C ARG A 9 -10.18 -2.07 -2.14
N VAL A 10 -10.28 -3.40 -2.22
CA VAL A 10 -9.20 -4.31 -1.82
C VAL A 10 -9.01 -5.35 -2.91
N GLY A 11 -7.77 -5.52 -3.36
CA GLY A 11 -7.35 -6.57 -4.28
C GLY A 11 -6.30 -7.44 -3.62
N CYS A 12 -6.41 -8.75 -3.81
CA CYS A 12 -5.44 -9.71 -3.28
C CYS A 12 -4.97 -10.63 -4.41
N TRP A 13 -3.68 -10.92 -4.42
CA TRP A 13 -3.12 -11.98 -5.25
C TRP A 13 -2.20 -12.85 -4.39
N THR A 14 -2.37 -14.16 -4.51
CA THR A 14 -1.56 -15.17 -3.82
C THR A 14 -0.85 -16.01 -4.87
N HIS A 15 0.46 -16.20 -4.70
CA HIS A 15 1.22 -17.05 -5.59
C HIS A 15 0.70 -18.50 -5.47
N PRO A 16 0.37 -19.18 -6.58
CA PRO A 16 -0.27 -20.50 -6.52
C PRO A 16 0.62 -21.59 -5.91
N GLU A 17 1.94 -21.48 -6.10
CA GLU A 17 2.91 -22.51 -5.70
C GLU A 17 3.77 -22.16 -4.47
N PHE A 18 3.88 -20.87 -4.11
CA PHE A 18 4.78 -20.41 -3.04
C PHE A 18 3.98 -19.63 -1.99
N PRO A 19 4.35 -19.67 -0.70
CA PRO A 19 3.62 -18.99 0.38
C PRO A 19 3.93 -17.49 0.39
N THR A 20 3.56 -16.78 -0.67
CA THR A 20 3.74 -15.33 -0.84
C THR A 20 2.57 -14.72 -1.61
N GLY A 21 2.49 -13.41 -1.63
CA GLY A 21 1.43 -12.67 -2.31
C GLY A 21 1.50 -11.18 -2.02
N VAL A 22 0.50 -10.47 -2.53
CA VAL A 22 0.33 -9.03 -2.34
C VAL A 22 -1.14 -8.73 -2.10
N THR A 23 -1.39 -7.83 -1.15
CA THR A 23 -2.69 -7.22 -0.90
C THR A 23 -2.56 -5.73 -1.14
N VAL A 24 -3.44 -5.17 -1.95
CA VAL A 24 -3.51 -3.73 -2.24
C VAL A 24 -4.82 -3.20 -1.69
N VAL A 25 -4.76 -2.14 -0.90
CA VAL A 25 -5.91 -1.37 -0.44
C VAL A 25 -5.90 -0.02 -1.13
N LEU A 26 -6.95 0.28 -1.88
CA LEU A 26 -7.16 1.56 -2.54
C LEU A 26 -8.28 2.30 -1.78
N PRO A 27 -7.96 3.34 -1.02
CA PRO A 27 -8.97 4.16 -0.36
C PRO A 27 -9.75 5.00 -1.38
N PRO A 28 -10.88 5.61 -0.99
CA PRO A 28 -11.55 6.60 -1.83
C PRO A 28 -10.63 7.80 -2.11
N ALA A 29 -10.92 8.54 -3.18
CA ALA A 29 -10.16 9.74 -3.54
C ALA A 29 -10.09 10.75 -2.38
N LYS A 30 -8.95 11.45 -2.26
CA LYS A 30 -8.66 12.44 -1.20
C LYS A 30 -8.62 11.86 0.22
N ALA A 31 -8.37 10.55 0.36
CA ALA A 31 -8.22 9.94 1.66
C ALA A 31 -6.94 10.42 2.35
N VAL A 32 -7.09 11.02 3.54
CA VAL A 32 -5.95 11.42 4.38
C VAL A 32 -5.25 10.17 4.91
N GLY A 33 -3.93 10.10 4.70
CA GLY A 33 -3.07 9.00 5.14
C GLY A 33 -2.16 9.39 6.29
N ALA A 34 -1.86 8.42 7.16
CA ALA A 34 -0.79 8.52 8.13
C ALA A 34 -0.15 7.14 8.34
N SER A 35 1.15 7.11 8.64
CA SER A 35 1.86 5.86 8.93
C SER A 35 2.53 5.87 10.31
N ALA A 36 2.67 4.69 10.90
CA ALA A 36 3.35 4.49 12.17
C ALA A 36 4.03 3.12 12.20
N VAL A 37 5.35 3.11 12.06
CA VAL A 37 6.17 1.90 12.22
C VAL A 37 6.48 1.69 13.69
N ARG A 38 6.31 0.45 14.17
CA ARG A 38 6.54 0.07 15.58
C ARG A 38 7.51 -1.11 15.77
N GLY A 39 7.83 -1.83 14.69
CA GLY A 39 8.80 -2.93 14.71
C GLY A 39 10.24 -2.45 14.61
N GLY A 40 11.19 -3.24 15.14
CA GLY A 40 12.63 -2.91 15.16
C GLY A 40 13.40 -3.16 13.85
N ALA A 41 12.81 -3.90 12.90
CA ALA A 41 13.42 -4.20 11.61
C ALA A 41 12.39 -4.02 10.47
N PRO A 42 11.98 -2.77 10.16
CA PRO A 42 10.98 -2.53 9.14
C PRO A 42 11.52 -2.72 7.72
N GLY A 43 10.68 -3.27 6.84
CA GLY A 43 10.83 -3.17 5.38
C GLY A 43 9.69 -2.33 4.85
N SER A 44 9.96 -1.07 4.51
CA SER A 44 8.94 -0.11 4.11
C SER A 44 9.40 0.75 2.94
N ARG A 45 8.44 1.24 2.17
CA ARG A 45 8.62 2.18 1.06
C ARG A 45 7.63 3.33 1.23
N GLU A 46 8.09 4.57 1.06
CA GLU A 46 7.27 5.81 1.11
C GLU A 46 6.49 6.10 2.40
N VAL A 47 6.60 5.26 3.43
CA VAL A 47 5.84 5.45 4.69
C VAL A 47 6.20 6.75 5.41
N ASP A 48 7.45 7.21 5.30
CA ASP A 48 7.92 8.45 5.95
C ASP A 48 7.28 9.71 5.35
N ALA A 49 6.87 9.67 4.08
CA ALA A 49 6.15 10.75 3.43
C ALA A 49 4.78 11.02 4.05
N LEU A 50 4.17 9.97 4.65
CA LEU A 50 2.92 10.03 5.42
C LEU A 50 3.15 10.12 6.93
N SER A 51 4.39 10.35 7.38
CA SER A 51 4.64 10.61 8.80
C SER A 51 4.14 12.01 9.18
N PRO A 52 3.99 12.33 10.49
CA PRO A 52 3.66 13.69 10.93
C PRO A 52 4.64 14.78 10.50
N ARG A 53 5.83 14.40 10.00
CA ARG A 53 6.85 15.31 9.47
C ARG A 53 6.89 15.32 7.95
N GLY A 54 6.15 14.44 7.30
CA GLY A 54 6.07 14.35 5.85
C GLY A 54 5.20 15.45 5.25
N SER A 55 5.40 15.73 3.96
CA SER A 55 4.63 16.72 3.20
C SER A 55 3.43 16.13 2.46
N VAL A 56 3.33 14.80 2.39
CA VAL A 56 2.22 14.12 1.71
C VAL A 56 1.07 13.93 2.70
N GLN A 57 -0.13 14.32 2.28
CA GLN A 57 -1.34 14.20 3.11
C GLN A 57 -2.30 13.13 2.61
N GLU A 58 -2.37 12.91 1.29
CA GLU A 58 -3.29 11.98 0.67
C GLU A 58 -2.59 10.63 0.41
N CYS A 59 -3.28 9.53 0.69
CA CYS A 59 -2.82 8.18 0.39
C CYS A 59 -3.69 7.58 -0.70
N HIS A 60 -3.08 7.23 -1.83
CA HIS A 60 -3.78 6.63 -2.98
C HIS A 60 -3.78 5.11 -2.96
N GLY A 61 -2.87 4.50 -2.21
CA GLY A 61 -2.78 3.04 -2.11
C GLY A 61 -1.87 2.58 -0.99
N ILE A 62 -2.22 1.45 -0.40
CA ILE A 62 -1.42 0.74 0.61
C ILE A 62 -1.12 -0.64 0.06
N VAL A 63 0.16 -1.02 0.08
CA VAL A 63 0.63 -2.33 -0.40
C VAL A 63 1.17 -3.13 0.78
N LEU A 64 0.57 -4.30 1.00
CA LEU A 64 1.04 -5.30 1.97
C LEU A 64 1.57 -6.49 1.18
N THR A 65 2.85 -6.82 1.34
CA THR A 65 3.52 -7.80 0.47
C THR A 65 4.31 -8.82 1.28
N GLY A 66 4.28 -10.07 0.82
CA GLY A 66 5.27 -11.08 1.19
C GLY A 66 6.63 -10.78 0.55
N GLY A 67 7.62 -11.66 0.76
CA GLY A 67 8.94 -11.53 0.12
C GLY A 67 9.93 -10.59 0.80
N SER A 68 9.64 -10.12 2.03
CA SER A 68 10.53 -9.23 2.79
C SER A 68 10.91 -7.97 1.99
N ALA A 69 12.15 -7.48 2.10
CA ALA A 69 12.61 -6.29 1.39
C ALA A 69 12.48 -6.38 -0.14
N PHE A 70 12.67 -7.58 -0.73
CA PHE A 70 12.50 -7.80 -2.17
C PHE A 70 11.05 -7.59 -2.62
N GLY A 71 10.09 -7.92 -1.75
CA GLY A 71 8.68 -7.73 -2.00
C GLY A 71 8.26 -6.28 -2.22
N LEU A 72 9.04 -5.31 -1.73
CA LEU A 72 8.75 -3.88 -1.91
C LEU A 72 8.72 -3.46 -3.40
N ALA A 73 9.29 -4.25 -4.31
CA ALA A 73 9.18 -4.07 -5.75
C ALA A 73 7.73 -4.18 -6.27
N THR A 74 6.85 -4.90 -5.56
CA THR A 74 5.42 -4.99 -5.95
C THR A 74 4.73 -3.62 -5.98
N ALA A 75 5.22 -2.65 -5.20
CA ALA A 75 4.69 -1.29 -5.18
C ALA A 75 4.88 -0.56 -6.52
N ASP A 76 5.89 -0.91 -7.34
CA ASP A 76 6.09 -0.28 -8.66
C ASP A 76 4.90 -0.53 -9.60
N GLY A 77 4.36 -1.75 -9.58
CA GLY A 77 3.17 -2.08 -10.38
C GLY A 77 1.93 -1.32 -9.91
N VAL A 78 1.79 -1.12 -8.60
CA VAL A 78 0.68 -0.34 -8.03
C VAL A 78 0.81 1.14 -8.37
N VAL A 79 2.01 1.72 -8.27
CA VAL A 79 2.26 3.12 -8.67
C VAL A 79 1.99 3.31 -10.16
N SER A 80 2.46 2.41 -11.02
CA SER A 80 2.23 2.48 -12.47
C SER A 80 0.73 2.40 -12.80
N TRP A 81 -0.02 1.56 -12.08
CA TRP A 81 -1.47 1.48 -12.23
C TRP A 81 -2.15 2.77 -11.76
N CYS A 82 -1.79 3.30 -10.58
CA CYS A 82 -2.33 4.56 -10.08
C CYS A 82 -2.08 5.72 -11.06
N GLU A 83 -0.87 5.84 -11.61
CA GLU A 83 -0.53 6.84 -12.63
C GLU A 83 -1.43 6.71 -13.86
N GLY A 84 -1.65 5.49 -14.36
CA GLY A 84 -2.55 5.23 -15.49
C GLY A 84 -4.01 5.59 -15.23
N GLU A 85 -4.45 5.52 -13.96
CA GLU A 85 -5.78 5.93 -13.51
C GLU A 85 -5.86 7.43 -13.15
N GLY A 86 -4.75 8.16 -13.21
CA GLY A 86 -4.68 9.58 -12.84
C GLY A 86 -4.77 9.85 -11.34
N LEU A 87 -4.29 8.92 -10.51
CA LEU A 87 -4.19 9.01 -9.05
C LEU A 87 -2.78 9.43 -8.59
#